data_AF-A0A1I7XLB7-F1
#
_entry.id   AF-A0A1I7XLB7-F1
#
_cell.length_a   1.000
_cell.length_b   1.000
_cell.length_c   1.000
_cell.angle_alpha   90.00
_cell.angle_beta   90.00
_cell.angle_gamma   90.00
#
_symmetry.space_group_name_H-M   'P 1'
#
loop_
_entity.id
_entity.type
_entity.pdbx_description
1 polymer ?
#
loop_
_entity_poly.entity_id
_entity_poly.type
_entity_poly.pdbx_seq_one_letter_code
_entity_poly.pdbx_strand_id
1 'polypeptide(L)'
;MDRLLSRLAMGIRSARDVRDNPSHPDTSETVNISALALLKMMRHAREGVPIEVMGLMLGNFIDDYTINVVDVFAMPQNGTSVTVESVDPVYQTKHMSLLKQTGRSEMVVGCVDVSTQQSFEGLHPRAIAVVVDPIQSVKGKVMVDAFRSINLLNVSTRGIAPTSEPRQTTSNIGHLIKPNLVSTMHGLGIKYYCINVNYQLSHSEQKMLLCLHKTTWIDGLDTQSGEDSTSEHQIMNYGNTKRKLEQVRITFLLIFRILRIFLYLVF
;
A
#
# COMPACT_ATOMS: atom_id res chain seq x y z
N MET A 1 11.40 32.24 -47.45
CA MET A 1 10.87 31.99 -46.10
C MET A 1 10.07 30.69 -46.04
N ASP A 2 9.37 30.30 -47.10
CA ASP A 2 8.41 29.17 -47.09
C ASP A 2 9.04 27.76 -47.03
N ARG A 3 10.29 27.59 -47.47
CA ARG A 3 11.01 26.30 -47.36
C ARG A 3 11.49 25.98 -45.93
N LEU A 4 11.69 27.00 -45.09
CA LEU A 4 12.03 26.79 -43.68
C LEU A 4 10.78 26.47 -42.85
N LEU A 5 9.65 27.14 -43.14
CA LEU A 5 8.36 26.80 -42.55
C LEU A 5 7.85 25.41 -43.00
N SER A 6 8.08 25.01 -44.25
CA SER A 6 7.77 23.66 -44.74
C SER A 6 8.58 22.56 -44.04
N ARG A 7 9.86 22.81 -43.70
CA ARG A 7 10.69 21.86 -42.93
C ARG A 7 10.32 21.82 -41.45
N LEU A 8 9.84 22.93 -40.88
CA LEU A 8 9.25 22.96 -39.54
C LEU A 8 7.89 22.23 -39.49
N ALA A 9 7.06 22.35 -40.53
CA ALA A 9 5.79 21.64 -40.64
C ALA A 9 5.95 20.13 -40.92
N MET A 10 7.04 19.69 -41.55
CA MET A 10 7.39 18.27 -41.70
C MET A 10 8.00 17.66 -40.43
N GLY A 11 8.55 18.46 -39.52
CA GLY A 11 9.06 17.98 -38.22
C GLY A 11 7.98 17.58 -37.22
N ILE A 12 6.72 18.01 -37.44
CA ILE A 12 5.58 17.78 -36.54
C ILE A 12 4.74 16.56 -36.98
N ARG A 13 4.98 16.00 -38.17
CA ARG A 13 4.22 14.87 -38.74
C ARG A 13 4.86 13.50 -38.56
N SER A 14 5.79 13.34 -37.62
CA SER A 14 6.13 12.02 -37.09
C SER A 14 5.53 11.90 -35.69
N ALA A 15 4.19 11.93 -35.62
CA ALA A 15 3.52 11.02 -34.71
C ALA A 15 3.91 9.63 -35.20
N ARG A 16 5.04 9.14 -34.69
CA ARG A 16 5.44 7.74 -34.88
C ARG A 16 4.21 6.95 -34.48
N ASP A 17 3.68 6.15 -35.41
CA ASP A 17 2.77 5.07 -35.05
C ASP A 17 3.35 4.44 -33.79
N VAL A 18 2.56 4.45 -32.73
CA VAL A 18 2.90 3.81 -31.46
C VAL A 18 2.92 2.32 -31.77
N ARG A 19 4.06 1.85 -32.27
CA ARG A 19 4.30 0.44 -32.59
C ARG A 19 4.53 -0.26 -31.28
N ASP A 20 3.78 -1.33 -31.04
CA ASP A 20 3.98 -2.23 -29.91
C ASP A 20 5.43 -2.69 -29.90
N ASN A 21 6.16 -2.22 -28.89
CA ASN A 21 7.52 -2.67 -28.68
C ASN A 21 7.41 -3.95 -27.84
N PRO A 22 7.72 -5.14 -28.38
CA PRO A 22 7.56 -6.42 -27.67
C PRO A 22 8.50 -6.55 -26.46
N SER A 23 9.47 -5.65 -26.32
CA SER A 23 10.36 -5.54 -25.16
C SER A 23 9.87 -4.54 -24.11
N HIS A 24 8.75 -3.87 -24.36
CA HIS A 24 8.06 -3.00 -23.41
C HIS A 24 7.15 -3.88 -22.55
N PRO A 25 7.18 -3.79 -21.20
CA PRO A 25 6.30 -4.56 -20.35
C PRO A 25 4.86 -4.04 -20.48
N ASP A 26 4.20 -4.41 -21.57
CA ASP A 26 2.77 -4.27 -21.76
C ASP A 26 2.11 -5.42 -21.01
N THR A 27 2.03 -5.30 -19.68
CA THR A 27 1.53 -6.40 -18.86
C THR A 27 0.27 -5.97 -18.13
N SER A 28 -0.84 -6.59 -18.51
CA SER A 28 -2.08 -6.68 -17.73
C SER A 28 -1.85 -7.51 -16.47
N GLU A 29 -0.80 -7.17 -15.74
CA GLU A 29 -0.39 -7.87 -14.54
C GLU A 29 -1.42 -7.67 -13.44
N THR A 30 -1.73 -8.75 -12.74
CA THR A 30 -2.64 -8.76 -11.60
C THR A 30 -2.01 -9.53 -10.44
N VAL A 31 -2.09 -8.95 -9.25
CA VAL A 31 -1.66 -9.59 -8.01
C VAL A 31 -2.90 -10.08 -7.28
N ASN A 32 -3.04 -11.39 -7.15
CA ASN A 32 -4.05 -12.03 -6.34
C ASN A 32 -3.54 -12.16 -4.91
N ILE A 33 -4.20 -11.51 -3.96
CA ILE A 33 -3.83 -11.59 -2.54
C ILE A 33 -4.89 -12.42 -1.80
N SER A 34 -4.43 -13.42 -1.05
CA SER A 34 -5.30 -14.21 -0.17
C SER A 34 -5.84 -13.39 1.00
N ALA A 35 -7.01 -13.76 1.51
CA ALA A 35 -7.57 -13.10 2.68
C ALA A 35 -6.69 -13.28 3.93
N LEU A 36 -6.02 -14.44 4.08
CA LEU A 36 -5.08 -14.69 5.17
C LEU A 36 -3.88 -13.74 5.14
N ALA A 37 -3.27 -13.57 3.96
CA ALA A 37 -2.15 -12.67 3.76
C ALA A 37 -2.54 -11.23 4.12
N LEU A 38 -3.69 -10.77 3.62
CA LEU A 38 -4.20 -9.43 3.88
C LEU A 38 -4.39 -9.16 5.38
N LEU A 39 -5.02 -10.09 6.10
CA LEU A 39 -5.24 -9.96 7.55
C LEU A 39 -3.93 -9.91 8.33
N LYS A 40 -2.94 -10.75 7.96
CA LYS A 40 -1.61 -10.73 8.59
C LYS A 40 -0.86 -9.42 8.32
N MET A 41 -0.89 -8.91 7.09
CA MET A 41 -0.30 -7.62 6.75
C MET A 41 -0.93 -6.49 7.57
N MET A 42 -2.26 -6.40 7.62
CA MET A 42 -2.96 -5.35 8.37
C MET A 42 -2.69 -5.44 9.88
N ARG A 43 -2.70 -6.65 10.45
CA ARG A 43 -2.39 -6.84 11.87
C ARG A 43 -0.97 -6.39 12.19
N HIS A 44 -0.01 -6.83 11.39
CA HIS A 44 1.40 -6.48 11.57
C HIS A 44 1.66 -4.98 11.39
N ALA A 45 1.10 -4.37 10.33
CA ALA A 45 1.22 -2.94 10.07
C ALA A 45 0.65 -2.11 11.23
N ARG A 46 -0.47 -2.54 11.83
CA ARG A 46 -1.08 -1.86 12.97
C ARG A 46 -0.27 -2.01 14.26
N GLU A 47 0.33 -3.18 14.49
CA GLU A 47 1.23 -3.43 15.63
C GLU A 47 2.54 -2.62 15.51
N GLY A 48 2.93 -2.26 14.29
CA GLY A 48 4.14 -1.48 14.00
C GLY A 48 4.05 0.03 14.25
N VAL A 49 2.85 0.62 14.26
CA VAL A 49 2.66 2.08 14.38
C VAL A 49 3.30 2.61 15.68
N PRO A 50 4.17 3.64 15.63
CA PRO A 50 4.39 4.60 14.54
C PRO A 50 5.57 4.29 13.60
N ILE A 51 6.21 3.12 13.72
CA ILE A 51 7.38 2.74 12.93
C ILE A 51 6.92 1.97 11.68
N GLU A 52 7.59 2.19 10.55
CA GLU A 52 7.39 1.38 9.35
C GLU A 52 7.88 -0.05 9.59
N VAL A 53 7.05 -1.03 9.22
CA VAL A 53 7.37 -2.45 9.38
C VAL A 53 7.40 -3.13 8.02
N MET A 54 8.30 -4.08 7.87
CA MET A 54 8.46 -4.84 6.64
C MET A 54 8.22 -6.33 6.84
N GLY A 55 7.84 -6.97 5.75
CA GLY A 55 7.65 -8.42 5.67
C GLY A 55 7.96 -8.94 4.28
N LEU A 56 8.00 -10.26 4.17
CA LEU A 56 8.13 -10.96 2.90
C LEU A 56 6.81 -11.64 2.55
N MET A 57 6.53 -11.65 1.25
CA MET A 57 5.36 -12.30 0.69
C MET A 57 5.74 -13.66 0.12
N LEU A 58 4.95 -14.67 0.47
CA LEU A 58 5.07 -16.03 -0.01
C LEU A 58 3.94 -16.34 -0.97
N GLY A 59 4.30 -17.04 -2.03
CA GLY A 59 3.33 -17.41 -3.04
C GLY A 59 3.98 -18.08 -4.23
N ASN A 60 3.21 -18.10 -5.31
CA ASN A 60 3.60 -18.75 -6.55
C ASN A 60 3.30 -17.82 -7.74
N PHE A 61 4.14 -17.93 -8.76
CA PHE A 61 3.89 -17.36 -10.08
C PHE A 61 3.09 -18.38 -10.88
N ILE A 62 1.85 -18.06 -11.25
CA ILE A 62 0.97 -18.99 -11.97
C ILE A 62 1.29 -18.94 -13.47
N ASP A 63 1.30 -17.74 -14.03
CA ASP A 63 1.67 -17.44 -15.41
C ASP A 63 2.49 -16.14 -15.46
N ASP A 64 2.67 -15.56 -16.65
CA ASP A 64 3.46 -14.34 -16.84
C ASP A 64 2.75 -13.08 -16.34
N TYR A 65 1.42 -13.11 -16.18
CA TYR A 65 0.61 -11.94 -15.86
C TYR A 65 -0.02 -11.99 -14.46
N THR A 66 -0.06 -13.15 -13.82
CA THR A 66 -0.77 -13.36 -12.56
C THR A 66 0.20 -13.87 -11.49
N ILE A 67 0.17 -13.14 -10.37
CA ILE A 67 1.01 -13.41 -9.22
C ILE A 67 0.08 -13.75 -8.07
N ASN A 68 0.25 -14.91 -7.45
CA ASN A 68 -0.59 -15.33 -6.34
C ASN A 68 0.18 -15.26 -5.03
N VAL A 69 -0.27 -14.39 -4.13
CA VAL A 69 0.26 -14.22 -2.77
C VAL A 69 -0.61 -15.03 -1.81
N VAL A 70 -0.04 -16.13 -1.32
CA VAL A 70 -0.74 -17.10 -0.47
C VAL A 70 -0.60 -16.74 0.99
N ASP A 71 0.61 -16.38 1.43
CA ASP A 71 0.89 -16.05 2.83
C ASP A 71 1.93 -14.93 2.95
N VAL A 72 2.03 -14.33 4.12
CA VAL A 72 3.05 -13.33 4.46
C VAL A 72 3.60 -13.61 5.84
N PHE A 73 4.85 -13.21 6.06
CA PHE A 73 5.44 -13.23 7.37
C PHE A 73 6.28 -11.97 7.62
N ALA A 74 6.27 -11.53 8.87
CA ALA A 74 6.96 -10.34 9.32
C ALA A 74 8.47 -10.60 9.43
N MET A 75 9.27 -9.60 9.08
CA MET A 75 10.70 -9.59 9.38
C MET A 75 10.93 -8.93 10.75
N PRO A 76 11.80 -9.49 11.60
CA PRO A 76 12.18 -8.84 12.85
C PRO A 76 12.88 -7.50 12.55
N GLN A 77 12.43 -6.42 13.20
CA GLN A 77 13.04 -5.10 13.08
C GLN A 77 14.12 -4.95 14.16
N ASN A 78 15.38 -4.73 13.76
CA ASN A 78 16.41 -4.32 14.70
C ASN A 78 16.25 -2.81 14.95
N GLY A 79 15.75 -2.48 16.13
CA GLY A 79 15.35 -1.13 16.49
C GLY A 79 16.52 -0.17 16.62
N THR A 80 16.89 0.51 15.53
CA THR A 80 17.47 1.86 15.58
C THR A 80 17.18 2.58 14.27
N SER A 81 16.39 3.66 14.36
CA SER A 81 16.17 4.72 13.36
C SER A 81 15.69 4.30 11.97
N VAL A 82 14.37 4.48 11.74
CA VAL A 82 13.67 4.99 10.53
C VAL A 82 13.98 4.34 9.16
N THR A 83 14.96 3.44 9.07
CA THR A 83 15.45 2.88 7.80
C THR A 83 15.28 1.38 7.80
N VAL A 84 14.59 0.91 6.77
CA VAL A 84 14.03 -0.43 6.62
C VAL A 84 15.05 -1.37 5.94
N GLU A 85 16.33 -1.31 6.34
CA GLU A 85 17.40 -2.06 5.66
C GLU A 85 17.77 -3.41 6.30
N SER A 86 17.03 -3.87 7.31
CA SER A 86 17.36 -5.08 8.06
C SER A 86 16.65 -6.34 7.55
N VAL A 87 16.79 -6.68 6.26
CA VAL A 87 16.44 -8.06 5.83
C VAL A 87 17.57 -8.99 6.27
N ASP A 88 17.36 -9.75 7.34
CA ASP A 88 18.30 -10.76 7.79
C ASP A 88 18.16 -12.06 6.96
N PRO A 89 19.15 -12.40 6.10
CA PRO A 89 19.11 -13.61 5.29
C PRO A 89 19.12 -14.89 6.14
N VAL A 90 19.68 -14.84 7.35
CA VAL A 90 19.71 -15.99 8.28
C VAL A 90 18.30 -16.29 8.77
N TYR A 91 17.57 -15.26 9.19
CA TYR A 91 16.16 -15.38 9.57
C TYR A 91 15.31 -15.91 8.42
N GLN A 92 15.47 -15.35 7.21
CA GLN A 92 14.73 -15.78 6.03
C GLN A 92 14.95 -17.28 5.75
N THR A 93 16.21 -17.73 5.70
CA THR A 93 16.55 -19.13 5.40
C THR A 93 15.99 -20.09 6.45
N LYS A 94 16.12 -19.73 7.73
CA LYS A 94 15.55 -20.52 8.84
C LYS A 94 14.03 -20.56 8.81
N HIS A 95 13.37 -19.44 8.51
CA HIS A 95 11.91 -19.40 8.42
C HIS A 95 11.42 -20.26 7.24
N MET A 96 12.08 -20.19 6.08
CA MET A 96 11.76 -21.03 4.93
C MET A 96 11.96 -22.52 5.20
N SER A 97 12.98 -22.91 5.95
CA SER A 97 13.17 -24.32 6.31
C SER A 97 12.09 -24.83 7.26
N LEU A 98 11.61 -23.99 8.18
CA LEU A 98 10.48 -24.31 9.07
C LEU A 98 9.16 -24.46 8.31
N LEU A 99 8.87 -23.57 7.36
CA LEU A 99 7.65 -23.68 6.54
C LEU A 99 7.65 -24.95 5.70
N LYS A 100 8.79 -25.30 5.10
CA LYS A 100 8.94 -26.55 4.33
C LYS A 100 8.63 -27.79 5.17
N GLN A 101 9.01 -27.81 6.46
CA GLN A 101 8.68 -28.92 7.36
C GLN A 101 7.18 -29.05 7.63
N THR A 102 6.44 -27.93 7.60
CA THR A 102 4.98 -27.92 7.77
C THR A 102 4.20 -28.25 6.49
N GLY A 103 4.89 -28.60 5.40
CA GLY A 103 4.27 -28.86 4.10
C GLY A 103 3.96 -27.59 3.28
N ARG A 104 4.49 -26.43 3.70
CA ARG A 104 4.38 -25.16 2.96
C ARG A 104 5.65 -24.93 2.16
N SER A 105 5.57 -25.14 0.85
CA SER A 105 6.70 -25.03 -0.07
C SER A 105 6.62 -23.80 -0.98
N GLU A 106 5.85 -22.77 -0.60
CA GLU A 106 5.77 -21.53 -1.38
C GLU A 106 7.12 -20.82 -1.44
N MET A 107 7.34 -20.07 -2.53
CA MET A 107 8.55 -19.27 -2.71
C MET A 107 8.32 -17.82 -2.33
N VAL A 108 9.40 -17.07 -2.14
CA VAL A 108 9.31 -15.62 -1.88
C VAL A 108 9.01 -14.92 -3.20
N VAL A 109 7.89 -14.20 -3.23
CA VAL A 109 7.36 -13.53 -4.43
C VAL A 109 7.63 -12.03 -4.41
N GLY A 110 7.88 -11.44 -3.24
CA GLY A 110 8.15 -10.02 -3.11
C GLY A 110 8.29 -9.55 -1.67
N CYS A 111 8.38 -8.23 -1.50
CA CYS A 111 8.56 -7.56 -0.22
C CYS A 111 7.46 -6.50 0.02
N VAL A 112 7.27 -6.11 1.28
CA VAL A 112 6.32 -5.07 1.67
C VAL A 112 7.02 -3.70 1.75
N ASP A 113 7.82 -3.34 0.74
CA ASP A 113 8.43 -2.01 0.60
C ASP A 113 9.02 -1.81 -0.81
N VAL A 114 8.96 -0.58 -1.33
CA VAL A 114 9.51 -0.19 -2.63
C VAL A 114 11.03 -0.04 -2.58
N SER A 115 11.60 0.44 -1.46
CA SER A 115 13.04 0.71 -1.39
C SER A 115 13.89 -0.57 -1.44
N THR A 116 13.42 -1.62 -0.76
CA THR A 116 14.04 -2.95 -0.75
C THR A 116 13.78 -3.75 -2.03
N GLN A 117 12.77 -3.37 -2.82
CA GLN A 117 12.38 -4.09 -4.03
C GLN A 117 13.52 -4.17 -5.05
N GLN A 118 14.34 -3.11 -5.17
CA GLN A 118 15.45 -3.08 -6.12
C GLN A 118 16.47 -4.21 -5.87
N SER A 119 16.71 -4.55 -4.60
CA SER A 119 17.60 -5.66 -4.23
C SER A 119 16.98 -7.02 -4.58
N PHE A 120 15.66 -7.16 -4.46
CA PHE A 120 14.94 -8.39 -4.82
C PHE A 120 14.81 -8.60 -6.32
N GLU A 121 14.77 -7.53 -7.13
CA GLU A 121 14.72 -7.63 -8.60
C GLU A 121 15.95 -8.33 -9.19
N GLY A 122 17.13 -8.17 -8.58
CA GLY A 122 18.35 -8.87 -9.00
C GLY A 122 18.29 -10.38 -8.81
N LEU A 123 17.46 -10.86 -7.88
CA LEU A 123 17.23 -12.28 -7.64
C LEU A 123 16.03 -12.81 -8.42
N HIS A 124 14.94 -12.04 -8.42
CA HIS A 124 13.66 -12.40 -9.04
C HIS A 124 13.17 -11.19 -9.85
N PRO A 125 13.28 -11.21 -11.20
CA PRO A 125 12.90 -10.05 -12.03
C PRO A 125 11.41 -9.70 -11.95
N ARG A 126 10.59 -10.63 -11.44
CA ARG A 126 9.14 -10.47 -11.22
C ARG A 126 8.76 -10.15 -9.77
N ALA A 127 9.71 -9.76 -8.92
CA ALA A 127 9.42 -9.37 -7.54
C ALA A 127 8.52 -8.13 -7.44
N ILE A 128 7.45 -8.24 -6.66
CA ILE A 128 6.50 -7.13 -6.42
C ILE A 128 6.74 -6.47 -5.06
N ALA A 129 6.42 -5.19 -4.97
CA ALA A 129 6.31 -4.45 -3.72
C ALA A 129 4.83 -4.22 -3.39
N VAL A 130 4.39 -4.50 -2.16
CA VAL A 130 3.02 -4.17 -1.71
C VAL A 130 3.09 -3.20 -0.54
N VAL A 131 2.30 -2.13 -0.58
CA VAL A 131 2.22 -1.12 0.49
C VAL A 131 0.82 -1.13 1.07
N VAL A 132 0.74 -1.17 2.40
CA VAL A 132 -0.52 -1.17 3.16
C VAL A 132 -0.48 -0.02 4.16
N ASP A 133 -1.49 0.85 4.13
CA ASP A 133 -1.66 1.89 5.15
C ASP A 133 -2.73 1.46 6.18
N PRO A 134 -2.33 1.08 7.41
CA PRO A 134 -3.27 0.61 8.43
C PRO A 134 -4.12 1.73 9.04
N ILE A 135 -3.72 3.00 8.90
CA ILE A 135 -4.43 4.16 9.47
C ILE A 135 -5.51 4.63 8.51
N GLN A 136 -5.21 4.72 7.23
CA GLN A 136 -6.18 5.10 6.19
C GLN A 136 -7.14 3.95 5.84
N SER A 137 -6.76 2.71 6.10
CA SER A 137 -7.64 1.55 5.95
C SER A 137 -8.75 1.57 7.02
N VAL A 138 -9.97 1.83 6.58
CA VAL A 138 -11.17 1.85 7.45
C VAL A 138 -12.08 0.67 7.15
N LYS A 139 -13.03 0.38 8.04
CA LYS A 139 -14.03 -0.68 7.81
C LYS A 139 -14.75 -0.42 6.47
N GLY A 140 -14.61 -1.36 5.53
CA GLY A 140 -15.22 -1.28 4.20
C GLY A 140 -14.30 -0.80 3.08
N LYS A 141 -13.12 -0.24 3.39
CA LYS A 141 -12.12 0.14 2.38
C LYS A 141 -10.71 -0.08 2.92
N VAL A 142 -10.01 -1.05 2.35
CA VAL A 142 -8.59 -1.29 2.64
C VAL A 142 -7.76 -0.54 1.59
N MET A 143 -6.82 0.27 2.07
CA MET A 143 -5.86 0.97 1.21
C MET A 143 -4.64 0.07 1.01
N VAL A 144 -4.63 -0.66 -0.11
CA VAL A 144 -3.53 -1.51 -0.54
C VAL A 144 -3.17 -1.15 -1.96
N ASP A 145 -1.90 -0.86 -2.19
CA ASP A 145 -1.36 -0.64 -3.52
C ASP A 145 -0.18 -1.59 -3.75
N ALA A 146 -0.09 -2.14 -4.95
CA ALA A 146 1.05 -2.95 -5.39
C ALA A 146 1.85 -2.19 -6.44
N PHE A 147 3.16 -2.27 -6.34
CA PHE A 147 4.11 -1.57 -7.19
C PHE A 147 5.16 -2.51 -7.74
N ARG A 148 5.71 -2.12 -8.89
CA ARG A 148 6.95 -2.67 -9.42
C ARG A 148 7.84 -1.54 -9.90
N SER A 149 9.12 -1.62 -9.54
CA SER A 149 10.14 -0.70 -10.00
C SER A 149 10.41 -0.88 -11.49
N ILE A 150 10.66 0.25 -12.15
CA ILE A 150 11.03 0.33 -13.54
C ILE A 150 12.55 0.43 -13.56
N ASN A 151 13.21 -0.53 -14.20
CA ASN A 151 14.63 -0.44 -14.43
C ASN A 151 14.92 0.70 -15.41
N LEU A 152 15.39 1.83 -14.87
CA LEU A 152 15.65 3.06 -15.62
C LEU A 152 16.77 2.90 -16.68
N LEU A 153 17.57 1.84 -16.57
CA LEU A 153 18.58 1.45 -17.55
C LEU A 153 17.99 0.75 -18.79
N ASN A 154 16.88 0.03 -18.63
CA ASN A 154 16.18 -0.64 -19.73
C ASN A 154 15.19 0.28 -20.45
N VAL A 155 14.75 1.35 -19.79
CA VAL A 155 14.01 2.43 -20.43
C VAL A 155 15.03 3.36 -21.11
N SER A 156 15.24 3.14 -22.41
CA SER A 156 16.09 4.01 -23.24
C SER A 156 15.87 5.48 -22.90
N THR A 157 16.94 6.13 -22.46
CA THR A 157 17.07 7.54 -22.08
C THR A 157 16.87 8.51 -23.27
N ARG A 158 16.17 8.08 -24.32
CA ARG A 158 15.89 8.82 -25.55
C ARG A 158 14.39 8.84 -25.81
N GLY A 159 13.64 9.62 -25.03
CA GLY A 159 12.29 10.01 -25.44
C GLY A 159 11.23 10.13 -24.36
N ILE A 160 11.57 10.16 -23.07
CA ILE A 160 10.57 10.48 -22.04
C ILE A 160 10.30 11.99 -22.10
N ALA A 161 9.38 12.39 -22.98
CA ALA A 161 8.56 13.54 -22.68
C ALA A 161 7.88 13.26 -21.32
N PRO A 162 7.79 14.22 -20.39
CA PRO A 162 7.21 14.03 -19.05
C PRO A 162 5.71 13.65 -19.04
N THR A 163 5.14 13.42 -20.22
CA THR A 163 3.73 13.09 -20.48
C THR A 163 3.54 11.71 -21.10
N SER A 164 4.61 10.98 -21.46
CA SER A 164 4.48 9.61 -21.94
C SER A 164 4.51 8.68 -20.74
N GLU A 165 3.36 8.15 -20.36
CA GLU A 165 3.33 7.04 -19.41
C GLU A 165 4.22 5.92 -19.95
N PRO A 166 5.05 5.25 -19.13
CA PRO A 166 5.88 4.11 -19.53
C PRO A 166 5.01 2.86 -19.75
N ARG A 167 3.73 3.04 -20.05
CA ARG A 167 2.82 1.99 -20.45
C ARG A 167 2.35 2.38 -21.84
N GLN A 168 2.56 1.52 -22.82
CA GLN A 168 1.61 1.43 -23.92
C GLN A 168 0.25 1.10 -23.29
N THR A 169 -0.82 1.72 -23.78
CA THR A 169 -2.15 1.68 -23.17
C THR A 169 -2.67 0.24 -22.98
N THR A 170 -2.35 -0.40 -21.86
CA THR A 170 -2.88 -1.73 -21.51
C THR A 170 -4.40 -1.71 -21.39
N SER A 171 -5.01 -2.86 -21.64
CA SER A 171 -6.42 -3.24 -21.50
C SER A 171 -7.05 -3.09 -20.10
N ASN A 172 -6.35 -2.55 -19.10
CA ASN A 172 -6.85 -2.31 -17.72
C ASN A 172 -7.70 -1.03 -17.61
N ILE A 173 -8.42 -0.67 -18.66
CA ILE A 173 -9.29 0.50 -18.75
C ILE A 173 -10.45 0.30 -17.75
N GLY A 174 -10.38 1.01 -16.61
CA GLY A 174 -11.40 0.96 -15.55
C GLY A 174 -10.84 0.83 -14.12
N HIS A 175 -9.60 0.34 -13.96
CA HIS A 175 -8.94 0.18 -12.64
C HIS A 175 -7.80 1.18 -12.40
N LEU A 176 -7.61 2.13 -13.33
CA LEU A 176 -6.56 3.15 -13.19
C LEU A 176 -7.00 4.22 -12.18
N ILE A 177 -6.57 4.05 -10.93
CA ILE A 177 -6.80 5.03 -9.87
C ILE A 177 -5.93 6.26 -10.17
N LYS A 178 -6.54 7.45 -10.16
CA LYS A 178 -5.79 8.69 -10.32
C LYS A 178 -4.72 8.78 -9.22
N PRO A 179 -3.44 8.92 -9.58
CA PRO A 179 -2.38 8.91 -8.59
C PRO A 179 -2.47 10.09 -7.64
N ASN A 180 -2.12 9.86 -6.38
CA ASN A 180 -1.98 10.93 -5.39
C ASN A 180 -0.77 11.81 -5.74
N LEU A 181 -0.85 13.12 -5.44
CA LEU A 181 0.22 14.08 -5.72
C LEU A 181 1.55 13.68 -5.07
N VAL A 182 1.48 13.14 -3.84
CA VAL A 182 2.65 12.64 -3.10
C VAL A 182 3.32 11.48 -3.85
N SER A 183 2.53 10.52 -4.35
CA SER A 183 3.04 9.37 -5.11
C SER A 183 3.70 9.79 -6.42
N THR A 184 3.10 10.77 -7.13
CA THR A 184 3.72 11.35 -8.34
C THR A 184 5.05 12.03 -8.01
N MET A 185 5.12 12.82 -6.93
CA MET A 185 6.36 13.45 -6.48
C MET A 185 7.44 12.42 -6.11
N HIS A 186 7.04 11.27 -5.56
CA HIS A 186 7.94 10.18 -5.20
C HIS A 186 8.38 9.35 -6.42
N GLY A 187 7.88 9.64 -7.62
CA GLY A 187 8.34 9.07 -8.87
C GLY A 187 7.42 8.00 -9.47
N LEU A 188 6.14 7.96 -9.11
CA LEU A 188 5.17 7.12 -9.80
C LEU A 188 5.09 7.48 -11.28
N GLY A 189 5.24 6.48 -12.16
CA GLY A 189 5.33 6.65 -13.62
C GLY A 189 6.74 6.94 -14.15
N ILE A 190 7.74 7.08 -13.28
CA ILE A 190 9.15 7.27 -13.67
C ILE A 190 10.02 6.16 -13.08
N LYS A 191 9.92 5.94 -11.77
CA LYS A 191 10.72 4.96 -11.00
C LYS A 191 9.99 3.64 -10.78
N TYR A 192 8.66 3.68 -10.65
CA TYR A 192 7.81 2.51 -10.43
C TYR A 192 6.44 2.72 -11.04
N TYR A 193 5.70 1.64 -11.27
CA TYR A 193 4.30 1.66 -11.73
C TYR A 193 3.42 0.82 -10.80
N CYS A 194 2.12 1.14 -10.78
CA CYS A 194 1.13 0.37 -10.01
C CYS A 194 0.69 -0.88 -10.76
N ILE A 195 0.48 -1.98 -10.02
CA ILE A 195 -0.12 -3.22 -10.50
C ILE A 195 -1.51 -3.36 -9.90
N ASN A 196 -2.45 -3.94 -10.65
CA ASN A 196 -3.79 -4.16 -10.15
C ASN A 196 -3.80 -5.25 -9.07
N VAL A 197 -4.45 -4.97 -7.94
CA VAL A 197 -4.60 -5.91 -6.83
C VAL A 197 -6.01 -6.50 -6.87
N ASN A 198 -6.09 -7.82 -6.86
CA ASN A 198 -7.34 -8.55 -6.77
C ASN A 198 -7.34 -9.42 -5.51
N TYR A 199 -8.52 -9.63 -4.93
CA TYR A 199 -8.65 -10.39 -3.69
C TYR A 199 -9.24 -11.76 -3.99
N GLN A 200 -8.54 -12.81 -3.58
CA GLN A 200 -9.03 -14.19 -3.69
C GLN A 200 -9.55 -14.66 -2.33
N LEU A 201 -10.81 -15.06 -2.30
CA LEU A 201 -11.47 -15.61 -1.13
C LEU A 201 -12.04 -16.99 -1.48
N SER A 202 -11.63 -18.03 -0.75
CA SER A 202 -12.21 -19.35 -0.89
C SER A 202 -13.61 -19.40 -0.27
N HIS A 203 -14.48 -20.27 -0.80
CA HIS A 203 -15.83 -20.49 -0.26
C HIS A 203 -15.81 -20.87 1.22
N SER A 204 -14.84 -21.69 1.63
CA SER A 204 -14.67 -22.10 3.03
C SER A 204 -14.25 -20.92 3.91
N GLU A 205 -13.39 -20.04 3.40
CA GLU A 205 -12.96 -18.84 4.12
C GLU A 205 -14.13 -17.86 4.25
N GLN A 206 -14.89 -17.66 3.18
CA GLN A 206 -16.10 -16.83 3.20
C GLN A 206 -17.11 -17.33 4.24
N LYS A 207 -17.40 -18.64 4.28
CA LYS A 207 -18.28 -19.24 5.29
C LYS A 207 -17.76 -19.04 6.70
N MET A 208 -16.47 -19.27 6.92
CA MET A 208 -15.82 -19.07 8.22
C MET A 208 -15.91 -17.60 8.67
N LEU A 209 -15.59 -16.66 7.79
CA LEU A 209 -15.66 -15.22 8.08
C LEU A 209 -17.10 -14.77 8.39
N LEU A 210 -18.09 -15.31 7.69
CA LEU A 210 -19.51 -15.10 8.00
C LEU A 210 -19.90 -15.67 9.37
N CYS A 211 -19.27 -16.77 9.80
CA CYS A 211 -19.51 -17.33 11.13
C CYS A 211 -18.90 -16.50 12.27
N LEU A 212 -17.80 -15.76 12.04
CA LEU A 212 -17.18 -14.91 13.06
C LEU A 212 -18.09 -13.76 13.52
N HIS A 213 -18.97 -13.27 12.65
CA HIS A 213 -19.90 -12.19 12.97
C HIS A 213 -21.25 -12.70 13.52
N LYS A 214 -21.40 -14.00 13.76
CA LYS A 214 -22.63 -14.51 14.37
C LYS A 214 -22.61 -14.22 15.86
N THR A 215 -23.67 -13.59 16.34
CA THR A 215 -23.94 -13.47 17.77
C THR A 215 -23.99 -14.85 18.38
N THR A 216 -23.27 -15.05 19.46
CA THR A 216 -23.36 -16.31 20.19
C THR A 216 -24.73 -16.37 20.86
N TRP A 217 -25.29 -17.56 21.02
CA TRP A 217 -26.55 -17.73 21.77
C TRP A 217 -26.41 -17.25 23.23
N ILE A 218 -25.18 -17.19 23.74
CA ILE A 218 -24.80 -16.69 25.06
C ILE A 218 -25.04 -15.16 25.14
N ASP A 219 -24.84 -14.42 24.06
CA ASP A 219 -25.12 -12.96 24.01
C ASP A 219 -26.61 -12.66 24.27
N GLY A 220 -27.50 -13.63 24.02
CA GLY A 220 -28.93 -13.54 24.33
C GLY A 220 -29.32 -13.99 25.74
N LEU A 221 -28.40 -14.68 26.44
CA LEU A 221 -28.56 -15.10 27.84
C LEU A 221 -27.90 -14.13 28.82
N ASP A 222 -27.03 -13.25 28.31
CA ASP A 222 -26.58 -12.09 29.05
C ASP A 222 -27.76 -11.12 29.17
N THR A 223 -28.62 -11.37 30.16
CA THR A 223 -29.48 -10.32 30.71
C THR A 223 -28.54 -9.22 31.13
N GLN A 224 -28.48 -8.12 30.38
CA GLN A 224 -27.65 -6.95 30.70
C GLN A 224 -27.67 -6.76 32.21
N SER A 225 -26.59 -7.18 32.88
CA SER A 225 -26.46 -6.97 34.31
C SER A 225 -26.58 -5.48 34.49
N GLY A 226 -27.58 -5.06 35.29
CA GLY A 226 -28.23 -3.76 35.26
C GLY A 226 -27.36 -2.56 34.86
N GLU A 227 -28.04 -1.60 34.24
CA GLU A 227 -27.60 -0.32 33.64
C GLU A 227 -26.60 0.55 34.45
N ASP A 228 -26.10 0.08 35.59
CA ASP A 228 -25.30 0.80 36.58
C ASP A 228 -23.79 0.85 36.27
N SER A 229 -23.21 -0.17 35.63
CA SER A 229 -21.75 -0.18 35.35
C SER A 229 -21.36 0.51 34.03
N THR A 230 -22.21 0.40 33.00
CA THR A 230 -22.03 1.07 31.71
C THR A 230 -22.26 2.57 31.79
N SER A 231 -23.15 3.03 32.67
CA SER A 231 -23.44 4.45 32.85
C SER A 231 -22.27 5.20 33.49
N GLU A 232 -21.57 4.66 34.49
CA GLU A 232 -20.39 5.30 35.08
C GLU A 232 -19.21 5.42 34.09
N HIS A 233 -18.90 4.36 33.34
CA HIS A 233 -17.85 4.42 32.31
C HIS A 233 -18.20 5.37 31.16
N GLN A 234 -19.47 5.44 30.77
CA GLN A 234 -19.94 6.40 29.77
C GLN A 234 -19.89 7.85 30.30
N ILE A 235 -20.27 8.09 31.55
CA ILE A 235 -20.19 9.41 32.21
C ILE A 235 -18.73 9.86 32.34
N MET A 236 -17.82 8.96 32.74
CA MET A 236 -16.38 9.25 32.84
C MET A 236 -15.77 9.57 31.47
N ASN A 237 -16.13 8.82 30.43
CA ASN A 237 -15.70 9.12 29.07
C ASN A 237 -16.24 10.46 28.57
N TYR A 238 -17.52 10.75 28.82
CA TYR A 238 -18.12 12.04 28.46
C TYR A 238 -17.45 13.20 29.20
N GLY A 239 -17.15 13.02 30.49
CA GLY A 239 -16.41 13.99 31.31
C GLY A 239 -15.01 14.28 30.79
N ASN A 240 -14.25 13.25 30.42
CA ASN A 240 -12.92 13.41 29.83
C ASN A 240 -12.97 14.09 28.45
N THR A 241 -13.98 13.78 27.64
CA THR A 241 -14.18 14.40 26.33
C THR A 241 -14.55 15.89 26.48
N LYS A 242 -15.41 16.23 27.45
CA LYS A 242 -15.77 17.61 27.80
C LYS A 242 -14.56 18.42 28.29
N ARG A 243 -13.71 17.84 29.14
CA ARG A 243 -12.45 18.48 29.59
C ARG A 243 -11.50 18.77 28.43
N LYS A 244 -11.34 17.83 27.48
CA LYS A 244 -10.52 18.05 26.28
C LYS A 244 -11.08 19.19 25.41
N LEU A 245 -12.41 19.25 25.24
CA LEU A 245 -13.09 20.34 24.50
C LEU A 245 -12.92 21.70 25.17
N GLU A 246 -13.06 21.78 26.50
CA GLU A 246 -12.78 22.98 27.29
C GLU A 246 -11.33 23.44 27.12
N GLN A 247 -10.38 22.50 27.17
CA GLN A 247 -8.96 22.80 27.01
C GLN A 247 -8.66 23.35 25.61
N VAL A 248 -9.25 22.77 24.56
CA VAL A 248 -9.17 23.29 23.19
C VAL A 248 -9.79 24.69 23.08
N ARG A 249 -10.95 24.93 23.72
CA ARG A 249 -11.62 26.24 23.73
C ARG A 249 -10.76 27.31 24.43
N ILE A 250 -10.13 26.97 25.55
CA ILE A 250 -9.20 27.86 26.27
C ILE A 250 -7.99 28.18 25.39
N THR A 251 -7.37 27.18 24.76
CA THR A 251 -6.23 27.38 23.85
C THR A 251 -6.62 28.29 22.69
N PHE A 252 -7.80 28.10 22.10
CA PHE A 252 -8.31 28.94 21.02
C PHE A 252 -8.54 30.38 21.47
N LEU A 253 -9.15 30.60 22.64
CA LEU A 253 -9.33 31.92 23.22
C LEU A 253 -8.00 32.60 23.53
N LEU A 254 -7.00 31.87 24.03
CA LEU A 254 -5.66 32.39 24.31
C LEU A 254 -4.97 32.82 23.02
N ILE A 255 -5.05 32.01 21.97
CA ILE A 255 -4.54 32.35 20.63
C ILE A 255 -5.23 33.61 20.12
N PHE A 256 -6.56 33.71 20.18
CA PHE A 256 -7.30 34.91 19.75
C PHE A 256 -6.92 36.14 20.57
N ARG A 257 -6.68 35.99 21.87
CA ARG A 257 -6.28 37.10 22.75
C ARG A 257 -4.86 37.57 22.45
N ILE A 258 -3.94 36.64 22.19
CA ILE A 258 -2.57 36.95 21.74
C ILE A 258 -2.61 37.64 20.38
N LEU A 259 -3.38 37.11 19.42
CA LEU A 259 -3.52 37.69 18.08
C LEU A 259 -4.08 39.12 18.15
N ARG A 260 -5.07 39.34 19.02
CA ARG A 260 -5.67 40.66 19.24
C ARG A 260 -4.69 41.65 19.90
N ILE A 261 -3.87 41.20 20.85
CA ILE A 261 -2.79 42.03 21.43
C ILE A 261 -1.74 42.36 20.36
N PHE A 262 -1.37 41.39 19.53
CA PHE A 262 -0.41 41.60 18.45
C PHE A 262 -0.95 42.60 17.41
N LEU A 263 -2.25 42.55 17.09
CA LEU A 263 -2.89 43.50 16.19
C LEU A 263 -2.92 44.93 16.76
N TYR A 264 -3.04 45.08 18.09
CA TYR A 264 -2.99 46.37 18.80
C TYR A 264 -1.57 46.93 18.99
N LEU A 265 -0.53 46.12 18.79
CA LEU A 265 0.86 46.55 18.89
C LEU A 265 1.46 46.90 17.52
N VAL A 266 0.84 46.43 16.44
CA VAL A 266 1.30 46.62 15.05
C VAL A 266 0.55 47.77 14.35
N PHE A 267 -0.50 48.32 14.96
CA PHE A 267 -1.22 49.55 14.56
C PHE A 267 -1.28 50.53 15.74
#